data_AF-A0A351R2G7-F1
#
_entry.id   AF-A0A351R2G7-F1
#
_cell.length_a   1.000
_cell.length_b   1.000
_cell.length_c   1.000
_cell.angle_alpha   90.00
_cell.angle_beta   90.00
_cell.angle_gamma   90.00
#
_symmetry.space_group_name_H-M   'P 1'
#
loop_
_entity.id
_entity.type
_entity.pdbx_description
1 polymer ?
#
loop_
_entity_poly.entity_id
_entity_poly.type
_entity_poly.pdbx_seq_one_letter_code
_entity_poly.pdbx_strand_id
1 'polypeptide(L)'
;MLFIRILIIERITSLSSDVRPFPVSEIAGRLANYILKDHPCAYHVFISADAAAEVARVAECDHISADAAAAKVKKVNHERAVHCKHFTKTDWGNVKNYDLCIKSDDFGVEDTAKIIRELFQKKMGV
;
A
#
# COMPACT_ATOMS: atom_id res chain seq x y z
N MET A 1 4.90 -0.23 12.70
CA MET A 1 5.03 0.22 11.29
C MET A 1 3.65 0.13 10.62
N LEU A 2 2.80 1.16 10.69
CA LEU A 2 1.43 1.09 10.17
C LEU A 2 1.42 1.00 8.65
N PHE A 3 0.51 0.19 8.10
CA PHE A 3 0.46 -0.22 6.71
C PHE A 3 -0.24 0.82 5.82
N ILE A 4 0.48 1.38 4.85
CA ILE A 4 0.01 1.65 3.48
C ILE A 4 1.16 1.13 2.64
N ARG A 5 1.09 -0.12 2.22
CA ARG A 5 2.08 -0.72 1.32
C ARG A 5 1.65 -0.36 -0.11
N ILE A 6 2.22 0.70 -0.68
CA ILE A 6 2.16 0.90 -2.12
C ILE A 6 3.20 -0.07 -2.68
N LEU A 7 2.73 -1.09 -3.38
CA LEU A 7 3.58 -2.13 -3.93
C LEU A 7 3.91 -1.77 -5.38
N ILE A 8 5.10 -1.24 -5.64
CA ILE A 8 5.59 -1.07 -7.02
C ILE A 8 6.36 -2.34 -7.38
N ILE A 9 5.74 -3.19 -8.18
CA ILE A 9 6.46 -4.34 -8.76
C ILE A 9 6.91 -3.88 -10.15
N GLU A 10 8.18 -3.58 -10.32
CA GLU A 10 8.78 -3.51 -11.65
C GLU A 10 9.21 -4.93 -12.04
N ARG A 11 8.62 -5.50 -13.10
CA ARG A 11 9.16 -6.70 -13.73
C ARG A 11 9.89 -6.31 -15.01
N ILE A 12 11.20 -6.47 -15.03
CA ILE A 12 11.94 -6.79 -16.26
C ILE A 12 12.31 -8.26 -16.14
N THR A 13 11.61 -9.12 -16.87
CA THR A 13 12.11 -10.45 -17.23
C THR A 13 11.93 -10.64 -18.73
N SER A 14 13.09 -10.65 -19.40
CA SER A 14 13.41 -11.24 -20.70
C SER A 14 12.70 -10.71 -21.96
N LEU A 15 13.24 -9.62 -22.50
CA LEU A 15 13.54 -9.49 -23.93
C LEU A 15 14.80 -8.62 -24.07
N SER A 16 15.85 -9.19 -24.65
CA SER A 16 17.21 -8.64 -24.86
C SER A 16 18.16 -8.68 -23.65
N SER A 17 19.37 -9.14 -23.94
CA SER A 17 20.46 -9.51 -23.04
C SER A 17 21.27 -8.34 -22.48
N ASP A 18 20.80 -7.09 -22.59
CA ASP A 18 21.62 -5.90 -22.30
C ASP A 18 21.03 -4.90 -21.30
N VAL A 19 19.92 -5.22 -20.62
CA VAL A 19 19.36 -4.36 -19.57
C VAL A 19 19.43 -5.09 -18.23
N ARG A 20 20.26 -4.59 -17.32
CA ARG A 20 20.33 -5.10 -15.94
C ARG A 20 18.93 -5.11 -15.32
N PRO A 21 18.46 -6.23 -14.73
CA PRO A 21 17.16 -6.27 -14.07
C PRO A 21 17.16 -5.26 -12.91
N PHE A 22 16.28 -4.26 -12.98
CA PHE A 22 16.02 -3.40 -11.83
C PHE A 22 15.29 -4.23 -10.76
N PRO A 23 15.72 -4.17 -9.49
CA PRO A 23 15.07 -4.92 -8.42
C PRO A 23 13.66 -4.39 -8.18
N VAL A 24 12.70 -5.32 -7.98
CA VAL A 24 11.35 -5.00 -7.48
C VAL A 24 11.45 -4.13 -6.24
N SER A 25 10.81 -2.96 -6.23
CA SER A 25 10.90 -2.01 -5.13
C SER A 25 9.52 -1.76 -4.51
N GLU A 26 9.24 -2.41 -3.39
CA GLU A 26 8.06 -2.07 -2.59
C GLU A 26 8.26 -0.70 -1.94
N ILE A 27 7.54 0.33 -2.40
CA ILE A 27 7.62 1.69 -1.83
C ILE A 27 6.41 1.94 -0.94
N ALA A 28 6.53 1.70 0.36
CA ALA A 28 5.46 2.02 1.29
C ALA A 28 5.29 3.54 1.53
N GLY A 29 4.11 4.08 1.21
CA GLY A 29 3.72 5.46 1.55
C GLY A 29 4.40 6.56 0.72
N ARG A 30 4.61 7.74 1.33
CA ARG A 30 5.29 8.92 0.74
C ARG A 30 4.72 9.46 -0.58
N LEU A 31 3.40 9.33 -0.78
CA LEU A 31 2.73 9.78 -2.00
C LEU A 31 3.26 9.11 -3.28
N ALA A 32 3.83 7.90 -3.17
CA ALA A 32 4.31 7.16 -4.34
C ALA A 32 3.22 7.00 -5.40
N ASN A 33 1.95 6.89 -4.98
CA ASN A 33 0.80 6.83 -5.87
C ASN A 33 0.56 8.12 -6.67
N TYR A 34 0.91 9.27 -6.08
CA TYR A 34 0.81 10.56 -6.77
C TYR A 34 2.04 10.86 -7.62
N ILE A 35 3.24 10.52 -7.12
CA ILE A 35 4.51 10.75 -7.81
C ILE A 35 4.62 9.87 -9.06
N LEU A 36 4.17 8.62 -8.96
CA LEU A 36 4.25 7.62 -10.04
C LEU A 36 2.91 7.38 -10.73
N LYS A 37 1.98 8.35 -10.65
CA LYS A 37 0.65 8.24 -11.24
C LYS A 37 0.67 8.00 -12.76
N ASP A 38 1.68 8.56 -13.43
CA ASP A 38 1.85 8.48 -14.89
C ASP A 38 2.88 7.39 -15.28
N HIS A 39 3.40 6.63 -14.32
CA HIS A 39 4.38 5.60 -14.60
C HIS A 39 3.69 4.33 -15.13
N PRO A 40 3.99 3.87 -16.36
CA PRO A 40 3.23 2.81 -17.02
C PRO A 40 3.37 1.44 -16.31
N CYS A 41 4.43 1.26 -15.52
CA CYS A 41 4.67 0.03 -14.76
C CYS A 41 4.31 0.12 -13.27
N ALA A 42 3.64 1.20 -12.84
CA ALA A 42 3.21 1.32 -11.45
C ALA A 42 1.84 0.70 -11.23
N TYR A 43 1.69 -0.01 -10.11
CA TYR A 43 0.41 -0.56 -9.65
C TYR A 43 0.11 -0.06 -8.25
N HIS A 44 -0.90 0.80 -8.14
CA HIS A 44 -1.18 1.53 -6.91
C HIS A 44 -2.21 0.78 -6.07
N VAL A 45 -1.78 0.23 -4.94
CA VAL A 45 -2.64 -0.53 -4.04
C VAL A 45 -2.88 0.23 -2.74
N PHE A 46 -4.14 0.31 -2.33
CA PHE A 46 -4.56 0.79 -1.03
C PHE A 46 -5.07 -0.38 -0.20
N ILE A 47 -4.39 -0.67 0.91
CA ILE A 47 -4.77 -1.73 1.85
C ILE A 47 -5.40 -1.04 3.07
N SER A 48 -6.60 -1.49 3.42
CA SER A 48 -7.36 -1.02 4.58
C SER A 48 -7.67 -2.18 5.53
N ALA A 49 -7.98 -1.84 6.78
CA ALA A 49 -8.46 -2.78 7.78
C ALA A 49 -9.51 -2.06 8.65
N ASP A 50 -10.35 -2.84 9.31
CA ASP A 50 -11.27 -2.34 10.31
C ASP A 50 -10.48 -1.80 11.51
N ALA A 51 -11.01 -0.74 12.13
CA ALA A 51 -10.30 -0.02 13.20
C ALA A 51 -9.87 -0.93 14.35
N ALA A 52 -10.69 -1.92 14.72
CA ALA A 52 -10.36 -2.88 15.76
C ALA A 52 -9.17 -3.77 15.38
N ALA A 53 -9.11 -4.21 14.11
CA ALA A 53 -8.01 -5.03 13.61
C ALA A 53 -6.70 -4.22 13.48
N GLU A 54 -6.79 -2.95 13.04
CA GLU A 54 -5.63 -2.04 13.03
C GLU A 54 -5.05 -1.87 14.44
N VAL A 55 -5.92 -1.63 15.43
CA VAL A 55 -5.50 -1.45 16.83
C VAL A 55 -4.89 -2.71 17.40
N ALA A 56 -5.53 -3.87 17.22
CA ALA A 56 -5.01 -5.15 17.70
C ALA A 56 -3.62 -5.44 17.12
N ARG A 57 -3.45 -5.23 15.82
CA ARG A 57 -2.18 -5.47 15.12
C ARG A 57 -1.08 -4.51 15.58
N VAL A 58 -1.40 -3.24 15.82
CA VAL A 58 -0.43 -2.24 16.32
C VAL A 58 -0.07 -2.53 17.78
N ALA A 59 -1.04 -2.91 18.61
CA ALA A 59 -0.80 -3.31 19.99
C ALA A 59 0.16 -4.50 20.07
N GLU A 60 -0.06 -5.51 19.23
CA GLU A 60 0.80 -6.70 19.13
C GLU A 60 2.20 -6.36 18.61
N CYS A 61 2.31 -5.66 17.49
CA CYS A 61 3.60 -5.36 16.85
C CYS A 61 4.48 -4.40 17.66
N ASP A 62 3.88 -3.40 18.29
CA ASP A 62 4.62 -2.38 19.04
C ASP A 62 4.67 -2.69 20.55
N HIS A 63 4.06 -3.81 20.99
CA HIS A 63 3.96 -4.23 22.40
C HIS A 63 3.41 -3.15 23.33
N ILE A 64 2.28 -2.54 22.94
CA ILE A 64 1.61 -1.47 23.69
C ILE A 64 0.16 -1.83 24.02
N SER A 65 -0.45 -1.10 24.97
CA SER A 65 -1.86 -1.28 25.31
C SER A 65 -2.77 -0.96 24.12
N ALA A 66 -3.98 -1.54 24.11
CA ALA A 66 -4.99 -1.27 23.08
C ALA A 66 -5.34 0.22 22.99
N ASP A 67 -5.42 0.93 24.13
CA ASP A 67 -5.69 2.37 24.15
C ASP A 67 -4.55 3.19 23.52
N ALA A 68 -3.29 2.84 23.84
CA ALA A 68 -2.13 3.47 23.25
C ALA A 68 -2.04 3.19 21.73
N ALA A 69 -2.36 1.96 21.32
CA ALA A 69 -2.45 1.57 19.92
C ALA A 69 -3.55 2.34 19.19
N ALA A 70 -4.75 2.48 19.77
CA ALA A 70 -5.84 3.27 19.20
C ALA A 70 -5.47 4.74 19.02
N ALA A 71 -4.84 5.36 20.02
CA ALA A 71 -4.35 6.73 19.92
C ALA A 71 -3.29 6.86 18.81
N LYS A 72 -2.36 5.89 18.71
CA LYS A 72 -1.32 5.86 17.69
C LYS A 72 -1.89 5.69 16.28
N VAL A 73 -2.79 4.74 16.07
CA VAL A 73 -3.49 4.51 14.80
C VAL A 73 -4.19 5.78 14.35
N LYS A 74 -5.00 6.39 15.24
CA LYS A 74 -5.72 7.64 14.96
C LYS A 74 -4.78 8.77 14.56
N LYS A 75 -3.69 8.96 15.31
CA LYS A 75 -2.68 9.98 15.03
C LYS A 75 -2.03 9.78 13.66
N VAL A 76 -1.55 8.56 13.39
CA VAL A 76 -0.85 8.24 12.13
C VAL A 76 -1.79 8.36 10.93
N ASN A 77 -3.03 7.88 11.02
CA ASN A 77 -4.02 7.99 9.95
C ASN A 77 -4.40 9.46 9.69
N HIS A 78 -4.51 10.27 10.74
CA HIS A 78 -4.71 11.72 10.59
C HIS A 78 -3.53 12.39 9.88
N GLU A 79 -2.29 12.11 10.31
CA GLU A 79 -1.09 12.66 9.68
C GLU A 79 -0.99 12.28 8.20
N ARG A 80 -1.34 11.03 7.84
CA ARG A 80 -1.43 10.56 6.44
C ARG A 80 -2.46 11.33 5.64
N ALA A 81 -3.66 11.53 6.20
CA ALA A 81 -4.72 12.28 5.56
C ALA A 81 -4.33 13.74 5.30
N VAL A 82 -3.74 14.40 6.30
CA VAL A 82 -3.25 15.78 6.20
C VAL A 82 -2.14 15.88 5.15
N HIS A 83 -1.16 14.98 5.19
CA HIS A 83 -0.06 14.94 4.23
C HIS A 83 -0.56 14.72 2.80
N CYS A 84 -1.43 13.73 2.60
CA CYS A 84 -2.05 13.46 1.29
C CYS A 84 -2.79 14.68 0.75
N LYS A 85 -3.66 15.28 1.58
CA LYS A 85 -4.46 16.44 1.19
C LYS A 85 -3.60 17.67 0.89
N HIS A 86 -2.55 17.88 1.67
CA HIS A 86 -1.64 19.01 1.47
C HIS A 86 -0.99 18.99 0.09
N PHE A 87 -0.44 17.84 -0.31
CA PHE A 87 0.38 17.70 -1.51
C PHE A 87 -0.40 17.31 -2.77
N THR A 88 -1.42 16.47 -2.65
CA THR A 88 -2.15 15.94 -3.83
C THR A 88 -3.45 16.69 -4.10
N LYS A 89 -3.92 17.49 -3.13
CA LYS A 89 -5.27 18.08 -3.12
C LYS A 89 -6.40 17.06 -3.19
N THR A 90 -6.09 15.79 -2.90
CA THR A 90 -7.06 14.69 -2.85
C THR A 90 -7.09 14.05 -1.47
N ASP A 91 -8.21 13.41 -1.15
CA ASP A 91 -8.37 12.72 0.12
C ASP A 91 -7.59 11.39 0.15
N TRP A 92 -7.01 11.10 1.31
CA TRP A 92 -6.34 9.82 1.56
C TRP A 92 -7.37 8.69 1.51
N GLY A 93 -7.05 7.61 0.77
CA GLY A 93 -7.99 6.52 0.52
C GLY A 93 -9.03 6.81 -0.58
N ASN A 94 -8.89 7.90 -1.35
CA ASN A 94 -9.74 8.12 -2.51
C ASN A 94 -9.49 7.03 -3.57
N VAL A 95 -10.51 6.20 -3.83
CA VAL A 95 -10.47 5.06 -4.75
C VAL A 95 -9.98 5.43 -6.16
N LYS A 96 -10.17 6.69 -6.61
CA LYS A 96 -9.71 7.15 -7.92
C LYS A 96 -8.18 7.22 -8.05
N ASN A 97 -7.46 7.21 -6.94
CA ASN A 97 -6.01 7.34 -6.89
C ASN A 97 -5.28 5.98 -6.81
N TYR A 98 -6.01 4.87 -6.88
CA TYR A 98 -5.50 3.52 -6.70
C TYR A 98 -6.09 2.60 -7.76
N ASP A 99 -5.30 1.62 -8.20
CA ASP A 99 -5.76 0.54 -9.09
C ASP A 99 -6.53 -0.53 -8.32
N LEU A 100 -6.24 -0.69 -7.04
CA LEU A 100 -6.85 -1.68 -6.16
C LEU A 100 -7.01 -1.12 -4.75
N CYS A 101 -8.23 -1.18 -4.23
CA CYS A 101 -8.52 -0.97 -2.81
C CYS A 101 -8.98 -2.30 -2.22
N ILE A 102 -8.27 -2.81 -1.21
CA ILE A 102 -8.57 -4.10 -0.60
C ILE A 102 -8.59 -3.99 0.93
N LYS A 103 -9.55 -4.69 1.55
CA LYS A 103 -9.59 -4.88 3.00
C LYS A 103 -8.82 -6.14 3.36
N SER A 104 -7.77 -5.99 4.17
CA SER A 104 -6.95 -7.14 4.57
C SER A 104 -7.64 -8.06 5.56
N ASP A 105 -8.67 -7.59 6.25
CA ASP A 105 -9.36 -8.38 7.29
C ASP A 105 -10.30 -9.43 6.70
N ASP A 106 -10.76 -9.24 5.45
CA ASP A 106 -11.63 -10.19 4.76
C ASP A 106 -10.87 -11.47 4.35
N PHE A 107 -9.56 -11.36 4.07
CA PHE A 107 -8.75 -12.43 3.50
C PHE A 107 -7.51 -12.78 4.33
N GLY A 108 -7.14 -11.97 5.32
CA GLY A 108 -5.86 -12.10 6.02
C GLY A 108 -4.67 -11.65 5.17
N VAL A 109 -3.50 -11.54 5.79
CA VAL A 109 -2.30 -10.94 5.16
C VAL A 109 -1.80 -11.76 3.96
N GLU A 110 -1.73 -13.08 4.10
CA GLU A 110 -1.17 -13.95 3.06
C GLU A 110 -2.03 -13.97 1.80
N ASP A 111 -3.34 -14.17 1.94
CA ASP A 111 -4.22 -14.25 0.77
C ASP A 111 -4.44 -12.88 0.14
N THR A 112 -4.47 -11.79 0.93
CA THR A 112 -4.41 -10.42 0.40
C THR A 112 -3.17 -10.21 -0.48
N ALA A 113 -2.00 -10.69 -0.04
CA ALA A 113 -0.77 -10.58 -0.83
C ALA A 113 -0.83 -11.40 -2.13
N LYS A 114 -1.43 -12.60 -2.11
CA LYS A 114 -1.65 -13.43 -3.31
C LYS A 114 -2.57 -12.72 -4.30
N ILE A 115 -3.69 -12.18 -3.84
CA ILE A 115 -4.65 -11.44 -4.67
C ILE A 115 -3.97 -10.25 -5.36
N ILE A 116 -3.21 -9.45 -4.60
CA ILE A 116 -2.47 -8.30 -5.14
C ILE A 116 -1.50 -8.76 -6.24
N ARG A 117 -0.74 -9.83 -5.98
CA ARG A 117 0.21 -10.39 -6.94
C ARG A 117 -0.48 -10.84 -8.23
N GLU A 118 -1.58 -11.58 -8.12
CA GLU A 118 -2.31 -12.08 -9.29
C GLU A 118 -2.91 -10.95 -10.13
N LEU A 119 -3.49 -9.93 -9.49
CA LEU A 119 -4.04 -8.78 -10.19
C LEU A 119 -2.96 -7.94 -10.87
N PHE A 120 -1.82 -7.75 -10.19
CA PHE A 120 -0.65 -7.12 -10.78
C PHE A 120 -0.18 -7.87 -12.04
N GLN A 121 0.00 -9.20 -11.94
CA GLN A 121 0.41 -10.06 -13.04
C GLN A 121 -0.53 -9.96 -14.25
N LYS A 122 -1.84 -10.03 -14.01
CA LYS A 122 -2.87 -9.88 -15.06
C LYS A 122 -2.84 -8.52 -15.73
N LYS A 123 -2.72 -7.43 -14.96
CA LYS A 123 -2.69 -6.07 -15.53
C LYS A 123 -1.42 -5.83 -16.35
N MET A 124 -0.30 -6.37 -15.90
CA MET A 124 1.01 -6.15 -16.51
C MET A 124 1.35 -7.16 -17.60
N GLY A 125 0.51 -8.19 -17.81
CA GLY A 125 0.72 -9.22 -18.83
C GLY A 125 1.91 -10.12 -18.56
N VAL A 126 2.23 -10.41 -17.28
CA VAL A 126 3.43 -11.13 -16.84
C VAL A 126 3.18 -12.23 -15.83
#